data_AF-A0A6A4GM92-F1
#
_entry.id   AF-A0A6A4GM92-F1
#
_cell.length_a   1.000
_cell.length_b   1.000
_cell.length_c   1.000
_cell.angle_alpha   90.00
_cell.angle_beta   90.00
_cell.angle_gamma   90.00
#
_symmetry.space_group_name_H-M   'P 1'
#
loop_
_entity.id
_entity.type
_entity.pdbx_description
1 polymer ?
#
loop_
_entity_poly.entity_id
_entity_poly.type
_entity_poly.pdbx_seq_one_letter_code
_entity_poly.pdbx_strand_id
1 'polypeptide(L)'
;LLSYRDESGELRVLTKSVFLKRCNKAWARHNVPRMTGHCFRIGGTTYYLTQGIAPDIVKMLGRWKSDAFLKYWRDLDSLASIHLHRHHAQRSYAHRLQTSRTQNGFAPY
;
A
#
# COMPACT_ATOMS: atom_id res chain seq x y z
N LEU A 1 12.83 12.20 -9.01
CA LEU A 1 12.90 11.66 -10.39
C LEU A 1 13.79 10.43 -10.37
N LEU A 2 13.49 9.41 -11.17
CA LEU A 2 14.33 8.21 -11.32
C LEU A 2 15.17 8.34 -12.60
N SER A 3 16.37 7.76 -12.60
CA SER A 3 17.27 7.74 -13.75
C SER A 3 17.88 6.35 -13.96
N TYR A 4 18.40 6.11 -15.16
CA TYR A 4 19.13 4.90 -15.52
C TYR A 4 20.29 5.24 -16.47
N ARG A 5 21.27 4.35 -16.58
CA ARG A 5 22.33 4.45 -17.61
C ARG A 5 21.90 3.68 -18.84
N ASP A 6 22.00 4.30 -20.00
CA ASP A 6 21.76 3.62 -21.27
C ASP A 6 22.99 2.79 -21.70
N GLU A 7 22.90 2.17 -22.88
CA GLU A 7 23.95 1.31 -23.42
C GLU A 7 25.25 2.08 -23.74
N SER A 8 25.17 3.41 -23.91
CA SER A 8 26.34 4.30 -24.05
C SER A 8 26.92 4.76 -22.70
N GLY A 9 26.32 4.36 -21.58
CA GLY A 9 26.73 4.77 -20.23
C GLY A 9 26.16 6.12 -19.78
N GLU A 10 25.40 6.79 -20.66
CA GLU A 10 24.83 8.12 -20.42
C GLU A 10 23.64 8.07 -19.46
N LEU A 11 23.55 9.08 -18.59
CA LEU A 11 22.47 9.16 -17.61
C LEU A 11 21.18 9.68 -18.26
N ARG A 12 20.13 8.88 -18.22
CA ARG A 12 18.81 9.22 -18.79
C ARG A 12 17.74 9.26 -17.72
N VAL A 13 16.77 10.16 -17.89
CA VAL A 13 15.56 10.20 -17.05
C VAL A 13 14.70 8.99 -17.37
N LEU A 14 14.27 8.27 -16.34
CA LEU A 14 13.34 7.16 -16.48
C LEU A 14 11.91 7.70 -16.58
N THR A 15 11.44 7.86 -17.81
CA THR A 15 10.05 8.26 -18.06
C THR A 15 9.09 7.10 -17.85
N LYS A 16 7.81 7.42 -17.65
CA LYS A 16 6.74 6.42 -17.54
C LYS A 16 6.70 5.48 -18.75
N SER A 17 6.90 5.99 -19.97
CA SER A 17 6.85 5.19 -21.19
C SER A 17 8.01 4.20 -21.26
N VAL A 18 9.24 4.63 -20.92
CA VAL A 18 10.43 3.77 -20.88
C VAL A 18 10.26 2.68 -19.83
N PHE A 19 9.85 3.05 -18.61
CA PHE A 19 9.59 2.09 -17.53
C PHE A 19 8.57 1.03 -17.94
N LEU A 20 7.39 1.45 -18.42
CA LEU A 20 6.33 0.52 -18.83
C LEU A 20 6.75 -0.35 -20.01
N LYS A 21 7.49 0.20 -20.99
CA LYS A 21 8.02 -0.58 -22.12
C LYS A 21 8.97 -1.67 -21.62
N ARG A 22 9.87 -1.35 -20.70
CA ARG A 22 10.83 -2.30 -20.14
C ARG A 22 10.14 -3.41 -19.35
N CYS A 23 9.24 -3.07 -18.43
CA CYS A 23 8.51 -4.05 -17.63
C CYS A 23 7.65 -4.98 -18.51
N ASN A 24 6.86 -4.42 -19.42
CA ASN A 24 6.02 -5.23 -20.31
C ASN A 24 6.83 -6.12 -21.25
N LYS A 25 8.03 -5.69 -21.68
CA LYS A 25 8.93 -6.56 -22.46
C LYS A 25 9.38 -7.79 -21.65
N ALA A 26 9.70 -7.61 -20.37
CA ALA A 26 10.07 -8.72 -19.50
C ALA A 26 8.87 -9.65 -19.24
N TRP A 27 7.73 -9.07 -18.87
CA TRP A 27 6.49 -9.79 -18.55
C TRP A 27 5.90 -10.57 -19.73
N ALA A 28 5.99 -10.05 -20.95
CA ALA A 28 5.53 -10.75 -22.14
C ALA A 28 6.23 -12.11 -22.34
N ARG A 29 7.50 -12.24 -21.92
CA ARG A 29 8.24 -13.51 -21.98
C ARG A 29 7.68 -14.58 -21.05
N HIS A 30 6.88 -14.17 -20.06
CA HIS A 30 6.26 -15.04 -19.07
C HIS A 30 4.74 -15.11 -19.24
N ASN A 31 4.20 -14.74 -20.41
CA ASN A 31 2.76 -14.72 -20.71
C ASN A 31 1.94 -13.86 -19.73
N VAL A 32 2.57 -12.88 -19.07
CA VAL A 32 1.86 -11.94 -18.21
C VAL A 32 1.18 -10.88 -19.08
N PRO A 33 -0.13 -10.61 -18.89
CA PRO A 33 -0.84 -9.61 -19.67
C PRO A 33 -0.21 -8.21 -19.59
N ARG A 34 -0.46 -7.39 -20.61
CA ARG A 34 0.05 -6.02 -20.65
C ARG A 34 -0.44 -5.21 -19.45
N MET A 35 0.51 -4.70 -18.68
CA MET A 35 0.26 -3.84 -17.53
C MET A 35 0.36 -2.37 -17.92
N THR A 36 -0.64 -1.59 -17.53
CA THR A 36 -0.67 -0.14 -17.72
C THR A 36 -0.29 0.58 -16.43
N GLY A 37 0.01 1.89 -16.51
CA GLY A 37 0.21 2.70 -15.30
C GLY A 37 -0.99 2.70 -14.35
N HIS A 38 -2.21 2.47 -14.85
CA HIS A 38 -3.39 2.35 -14.00
C HIS A 38 -3.35 1.07 -13.14
N CYS A 39 -2.86 -0.05 -13.70
CA CYS A 39 -2.65 -1.30 -12.97
C CYS A 39 -1.71 -1.11 -11.78
N PHE A 40 -0.65 -0.31 -11.93
CA PHE A 40 0.25 0.01 -10.80
C PHE A 40 -0.43 0.80 -9.69
N ARG A 41 -1.35 1.72 -10.01
CA ARG A 41 -2.11 2.43 -8.98
C ARG A 41 -3.05 1.47 -8.23
N ILE A 42 -3.71 0.56 -8.95
CA ILE A 42 -4.56 -0.47 -8.34
C ILE A 42 -3.70 -1.37 -7.42
N GLY A 43 -2.59 -1.89 -7.94
CA GLY A 43 -1.69 -2.77 -7.20
C GLY A 43 -1.08 -2.08 -5.98
N GLY A 44 -0.62 -0.84 -6.11
CA GLY A 44 -0.08 -0.06 -4.99
C GLY A 44 -1.12 0.20 -3.90
N THR A 45 -2.33 0.63 -4.28
CA THR A 45 -3.44 0.79 -3.31
C THR A 45 -3.76 -0.51 -2.60
N THR A 46 -3.91 -1.60 -3.36
CA THR A 46 -4.23 -2.93 -2.81
C THR A 46 -3.13 -3.38 -1.85
N TYR A 47 -1.86 -3.24 -2.22
CA TYR A 47 -0.72 -3.58 -1.38
C TYR A 47 -0.73 -2.81 -0.06
N TYR A 48 -0.88 -1.48 -0.08
CA TYR A 48 -0.86 -0.71 1.16
C TYR A 48 -2.06 -1.03 2.07
N LEU A 49 -3.24 -1.24 1.49
CA LEU A 49 -4.43 -1.60 2.26
C LEU A 49 -4.34 -3.01 2.86
N THR A 50 -3.72 -3.99 2.18
CA THR A 50 -3.49 -5.32 2.76
C THR A 50 -2.39 -5.33 3.81
N GLN A 51 -1.42 -4.43 3.71
CA GLN A 51 -0.51 -4.09 4.82
C GLN A 51 -1.22 -3.29 5.93
N GLY A 52 -2.53 -3.00 5.76
CA GLY A 52 -3.45 -2.28 6.65
C GLY A 52 -2.94 -0.92 7.08
N ILE A 53 -2.26 -0.25 6.14
CA ILE A 53 -2.11 1.20 6.17
C ILE A 53 -3.51 1.81 6.04
N ALA A 54 -3.78 2.83 6.85
CA ALA A 54 -5.08 3.44 6.90
C ALA A 54 -5.47 4.08 5.54
N PRO A 55 -6.75 3.99 5.12
CA PRO A 55 -7.20 4.49 3.82
C PRO A 55 -6.86 5.95 3.50
N ASP A 56 -6.89 6.83 4.50
CA ASP A 56 -6.55 8.25 4.41
C ASP A 56 -5.06 8.46 4.12
N ILE A 57 -4.18 7.65 4.71
CA ILE A 57 -2.75 7.65 4.41
C ILE A 57 -2.51 7.15 2.99
N VAL A 58 -3.20 6.08 2.56
CA VAL A 58 -3.11 5.61 1.16
C VAL A 58 -3.62 6.68 0.18
N LYS A 59 -4.70 7.39 0.53
CA LYS A 59 -5.24 8.52 -0.23
C LYS A 59 -4.19 9.64 -0.39
N MET A 60 -3.49 9.98 0.70
CA MET A 60 -2.39 10.95 0.72
C MET A 60 -1.22 10.50 -0.15
N LEU A 61 -0.74 9.26 0.02
CA LEU A 61 0.38 8.69 -0.75
C LEU A 61 0.09 8.69 -2.26
N GLY A 62 -1.14 8.37 -2.64
CA GLY A 62 -1.57 8.42 -4.04
C GLY A 62 -1.94 9.81 -4.56
N ARG A 63 -1.80 10.85 -3.72
CA ARG A 63 -2.08 12.27 -4.02
C ARG A 63 -3.49 12.52 -4.52
N TRP A 64 -4.47 11.77 -4.00
CA TRP A 64 -5.87 11.93 -4.36
C TRP A 64 -6.53 12.99 -3.48
N LYS A 65 -7.10 14.02 -4.10
CA LYS A 65 -7.92 15.02 -3.39
C LYS A 65 -9.33 14.50 -3.09
N SER A 66 -9.91 13.73 -4.01
CA SER A 66 -11.27 13.20 -3.91
C SER A 66 -11.31 11.71 -3.61
N ASP A 67 -12.50 11.17 -3.41
CA ASP A 67 -12.74 9.75 -3.17
C ASP A 67 -12.65 8.88 -4.42
N ALA A 68 -12.14 9.43 -5.53
CA ALA A 68 -11.81 8.66 -6.72
C ALA A 68 -10.82 7.51 -6.45
N PHE A 69 -10.05 7.58 -5.35
CA PHE A 69 -9.16 6.49 -4.93
C PHE A 69 -9.91 5.21 -4.53
N LEU A 70 -11.16 5.29 -4.08
CA LEU A 70 -11.97 4.11 -3.71
C LEU A 70 -12.15 3.16 -4.90
N LYS A 71 -12.19 3.69 -6.13
CA LYS A 71 -12.27 2.89 -7.37
C LYS A 71 -11.07 1.95 -7.58
N TYR A 72 -9.97 2.17 -6.85
CA TYR A 72 -8.74 1.39 -6.94
C TYR A 72 -8.69 0.24 -5.92
N TRP A 73 -9.70 0.11 -5.05
CA TRP A 73 -9.76 -0.98 -4.07
C TRP A 73 -10.13 -2.27 -4.80
N ARG A 74 -9.40 -3.34 -4.50
CA ARG A 74 -9.63 -4.69 -5.00
C ARG A 74 -9.57 -5.65 -3.82
N ASP A 75 -10.25 -6.78 -3.96
CA ASP A 75 -10.33 -7.82 -2.93
C ASP A 75 -10.89 -7.30 -1.60
N LEU A 76 -12.13 -6.78 -1.65
CA LEU A 76 -12.78 -6.15 -0.50
C LEU A 76 -12.98 -7.12 0.67
N ASP A 77 -13.17 -8.41 0.41
CA ASP A 77 -13.37 -9.43 1.44
C ASP A 77 -12.10 -9.65 2.27
N SER A 78 -10.94 -9.76 1.61
CA SER A 78 -9.65 -9.81 2.30
C SER A 78 -9.37 -8.53 3.07
N LEU A 79 -9.68 -7.36 2.48
CA LEU A 79 -9.50 -6.08 3.15
C LEU A 79 -10.38 -5.95 4.41
N ALA A 80 -11.65 -6.35 4.32
CA ALA A 80 -12.56 -6.37 5.46
C ALA A 80 -12.06 -7.32 6.56
N SER A 81 -11.61 -8.51 6.18
CA SER A 81 -11.08 -9.52 7.11
C SER A 81 -9.83 -9.00 7.84
N ILE A 82 -8.87 -8.40 7.12
CA ILE A 82 -7.66 -7.81 7.68
C ILE A 82 -8.02 -6.66 8.64
N HIS A 83 -8.94 -5.80 8.24
CA HIS A 83 -9.35 -4.67 9.06
C HIS A 83 -10.02 -5.12 10.36
N LEU A 84 -10.96 -6.07 10.28
CA LEU A 84 -11.66 -6.60 11.44
C LEU A 84 -10.68 -7.29 12.41
N HIS A 85 -9.79 -8.13 11.89
CA HIS A 85 -8.77 -8.81 12.69
C HIS A 85 -7.88 -7.82 13.45
N ARG A 86 -7.39 -6.76 12.78
CA ARG A 86 -6.55 -5.73 13.41
C ARG A 86 -7.30 -4.94 14.46
N HIS A 87 -8.54 -4.56 14.18
CA HIS A 87 -9.38 -3.84 15.14
C HIS A 87 -9.58 -4.66 16.42
N HIS A 88 -9.85 -5.96 16.30
CA HIS A 88 -9.92 -6.85 17.46
C HIS A 88 -8.59 -6.94 18.20
N ALA A 89 -7.46 -7.14 17.49
CA ALA A 89 -6.14 -7.22 18.10
C ALA A 89 -5.76 -5.94 18.88
N GLN A 90 -6.06 -4.77 18.31
CA GLN A 90 -5.83 -3.48 18.95
C GLN A 90 -6.67 -3.30 20.22
N ARG A 91 -7.96 -3.69 20.19
CA ARG A 91 -8.83 -3.65 21.37
C ARG A 91 -8.32 -4.59 22.46
N SER A 92 -7.92 -5.81 22.11
CA SER A 92 -7.33 -6.76 23.05
C SER A 92 -6.02 -6.23 23.66
N TYR A 93 -5.17 -5.56 22.88
CA TYR A 93 -3.96 -4.92 23.39
C TYR A 93 -4.26 -3.78 24.36
N ALA A 94 -5.17 -2.86 23.99
CA ALA A 94 -5.57 -1.75 24.83
C ALA A 94 -6.18 -2.23 26.17
N HIS A 95 -7.03 -3.26 26.12
CA HIS A 95 -7.59 -3.88 27.31
C HIS A 95 -6.48 -4.43 28.23
N ARG A 96 -5.50 -5.17 27.67
CA ARG A 96 -4.37 -5.70 28.45
C ARG A 96 -3.55 -4.60 29.13
N LEU A 97 -3.29 -3.48 28.45
CA LEU A 97 -2.59 -2.34 29.05
C LEU A 97 -3.38 -1.66 30.18
N GLN A 98 -4.70 -1.62 30.06
CA GLN A 98 -5.56 -1.08 31.11
C GLN A 98 -5.59 -1.99 32.33
N THR A 99 -5.72 -3.31 32.12
CA THR A 99 -5.69 -4.31 33.21
C THR A 99 -4.33 -4.34 33.92
N SER A 100 -3.21 -4.19 33.20
CA SER A 100 -1.88 -4.14 33.84
C SER A 100 -1.63 -2.84 34.61
N ARG A 101 -2.18 -1.71 34.14
CA ARG A 101 -2.14 -0.44 34.90
C ARG A 101 -2.99 -0.47 36.16
N THR A 102 -4.16 -1.11 36.13
CA THR A 102 -5.01 -1.22 37.32
C THR A 102 -4.45 -2.22 38.34
N GLN A 103 -3.68 -3.23 37.91
CA GLN A 103 -2.99 -4.16 38.81
C GLN A 103 -1.73 -3.57 39.46
N ASN A 104 -1.00 -2.66 38.79
CA ASN A 104 0.21 -2.02 39.31
C ASN A 104 -0.07 -0.75 40.14
N GLY A 105 -1.12 -0.76 40.97
CA GLY A 105 -1.68 0.40 41.67
C GLY A 105 -0.65 1.42 42.20
N PHE A 106 -0.60 2.59 41.55
CA PHE A 106 -0.26 3.84 42.24
C PHE A 106 -1.57 4.36 42.85
N ALA A 107 -1.73 4.16 44.15
CA ALA A 107 -2.74 4.85 44.92
C ALA A 107 -2.37 6.35 44.98
N PRO A 108 -3.19 7.28 44.47
CA PRO A 108 -2.98 8.69 44.74
C PRO A 108 -3.33 8.93 46.22
N TYR A 109 -2.36 9.48 46.95
CA TYR A 109 -2.56 10.11 48.27
C TYR A 109 -3.37 11.39 48.14
#